data_AF-A0A1Y1LVU2-F1
#
_entry.id   AF-A0A1Y1LVU2-F1
#
_cell.length_a   1.000
_cell.length_b   1.000
_cell.length_c   1.000
_cell.angle_alpha   90.00
_cell.angle_beta   90.00
_cell.angle_gamma   90.00
#
_symmetry.space_group_name_H-M   'P 1'
#
loop_
_entity.id
_entity.type
_entity.pdbx_description
1 polymer ?
#
loop_
_entity_poly.entity_id
_entity_poly.type
_entity_poly.pdbx_seq_one_letter_code
_entity_poly.pdbx_strand_id
1 'polypeptide(L)'
;PKPAETLAEQDPLELAPIPWPNGLKYDGQLLRLALDLAERLLPAFYTKTGIPYPRVNLRTGIPFYVHSPLNGDADSSKDEEGRVETTETCSAGAGSLTLEFTVLSRLTGDPRFENVAKRAFWEVWRRRSEIGLIGNGIDAERGFWIGPH
;
A
#
# COMPACT_ATOMS: atom_id res chain seq x y z
N PRO A 1 -24.93 42.69 14.64
CA PRO A 1 -23.56 42.19 14.35
C PRO A 1 -23.49 40.67 14.49
N LYS A 2 -23.61 39.96 13.37
CA LYS A 2 -23.02 38.62 13.23
C LYS A 2 -21.73 38.84 12.42
N PRO A 3 -20.64 38.18 12.81
CA PRO A 3 -20.43 36.86 12.25
C PRO A 3 -19.87 35.85 13.26
N ALA A 4 -20.40 34.63 13.19
CA ALA A 4 -19.65 33.45 13.52
C ALA A 4 -19.93 32.50 12.36
N GLU A 5 -19.22 32.71 11.25
CA GLU A 5 -18.99 31.64 10.29
C GLU A 5 -18.10 30.65 11.02
N THR A 6 -18.72 29.60 11.52
CA THR A 6 -18.06 28.34 11.83
C THR A 6 -17.15 28.00 10.66
N LEU A 7 -15.84 28.04 10.90
CA LEU A 7 -14.82 27.42 10.05
C LEU A 7 -15.21 25.96 9.90
N ALA A 8 -15.95 25.64 8.83
CA ALA A 8 -16.03 24.29 8.34
C ALA A 8 -14.59 23.90 8.04
N GLU A 9 -14.10 22.88 8.75
CA GLU A 9 -12.87 22.15 8.41
C GLU A 9 -12.90 21.91 6.90
N GLN A 10 -12.10 22.64 6.14
CA GLN A 10 -12.03 22.47 4.70
C GLN A 10 -11.46 21.08 4.47
N ASP A 11 -12.26 20.18 3.90
CA ASP A 11 -11.80 18.86 3.50
C ASP A 11 -10.57 19.06 2.58
N PRO A 12 -9.37 18.57 2.96
CA PRO A 12 -8.16 18.77 2.16
C PRO A 12 -8.25 18.14 0.76
N LEU A 13 -9.26 17.31 0.50
CA LEU A 13 -9.52 16.68 -0.79
C LEU A 13 -10.52 17.48 -1.67
N GLU A 14 -11.17 18.50 -1.13
CA GLU A 14 -12.07 19.41 -1.87
C GLU A 14 -11.26 20.58 -2.44
N LEU A 15 -10.65 20.33 -3.60
CA LEU A 15 -9.80 21.28 -4.31
C LEU A 15 -10.61 22.21 -5.21
N ALA A 16 -10.19 23.47 -5.32
CA ALA A 16 -10.74 24.40 -6.29
C ALA A 16 -10.58 23.85 -7.73
N PRO A 17 -11.64 23.85 -8.57
CA PRO A 17 -11.57 23.27 -9.90
C PRO A 17 -10.51 23.94 -10.79
N ILE A 18 -9.67 23.13 -11.43
CA ILE A 18 -8.65 23.56 -12.39
C ILE A 18 -9.27 23.50 -13.80
N PRO A 19 -9.43 24.65 -14.49
CA PRO A 19 -9.94 24.67 -15.85
C PRO A 19 -8.86 24.25 -16.86
N TRP A 20 -9.22 23.38 -17.81
CA TRP A 20 -8.36 22.95 -18.90
C TRP A 20 -8.77 23.59 -20.23
N PRO A 21 -7.84 23.77 -21.20
CA PRO A 21 -8.14 24.44 -22.47
C PRO A 21 -9.24 23.78 -23.31
N ASN A 22 -9.49 22.48 -23.13
CA ASN A 22 -10.52 21.72 -23.84
C ASN A 22 -11.90 21.79 -23.17
N GLY A 23 -12.08 22.61 -22.14
CA GLY A 23 -13.35 22.75 -21.40
C GLY A 23 -13.54 21.77 -20.24
N LEU A 24 -12.61 20.83 -20.02
CA LEU A 24 -12.62 19.99 -18.83
C LEU A 24 -12.35 20.85 -17.58
N LYS A 25 -13.08 20.60 -16.50
CA LYS A 25 -12.79 21.16 -15.17
C LYS A 25 -12.37 20.01 -14.26
N TYR A 26 -11.10 20.00 -13.87
CA TYR A 26 -10.59 19.01 -12.94
C TYR A 26 -10.85 19.47 -11.51
N ASP A 27 -11.67 18.75 -10.77
CA ASP A 27 -12.12 19.09 -9.40
C ASP A 27 -11.54 18.14 -8.34
N GLY A 28 -10.41 17.49 -8.62
CA GLY A 28 -9.79 16.51 -7.71
C GLY A 28 -10.24 15.06 -7.90
N GLN A 29 -11.10 14.77 -8.89
CA GLN A 29 -11.63 13.42 -9.13
C GLN A 29 -10.57 12.29 -9.21
N LEU A 30 -9.40 12.55 -9.80
CA LEU A 30 -8.33 11.55 -9.88
C LEU A 30 -7.61 11.36 -8.55
N LEU A 31 -7.46 12.41 -7.75
CA LEU A 31 -6.87 12.31 -6.42
C LEU A 31 -7.77 11.48 -5.49
N ARG A 32 -9.10 11.69 -5.55
CA ARG A 32 -10.07 10.88 -4.80
C ARG A 32 -10.01 9.40 -5.18
N LEU A 33 -9.93 9.09 -6.48
CA LEU A 33 -9.77 7.71 -6.96
C LEU A 33 -8.42 7.10 -6.57
N ALA A 34 -7.33 7.88 -6.62
CA ALA A 34 -6.01 7.42 -6.20
C ALA A 34 -5.97 7.11 -4.70
N LEU A 35 -6.62 7.93 -3.88
CA LEU A 35 -6.74 7.69 -2.44
C LEU A 35 -7.54 6.40 -2.16
N ASP A 36 -8.74 6.24 -2.74
CA ASP A 36 -9.55 5.02 -2.57
C ASP A 36 -8.77 3.75 -2.99
N LEU A 37 -8.05 3.81 -4.11
CA LEU A 37 -7.22 2.68 -4.54
C LEU A 37 -6.10 2.39 -3.54
N ALA A 38 -5.35 3.41 -3.10
CA ALA A 38 -4.24 3.22 -2.19
C ALA A 38 -4.70 2.69 -0.82
N GLU A 39 -5.85 3.15 -0.30
CA GLU A 39 -6.44 2.63 0.92
C GLU A 39 -6.74 1.13 0.82
N ARG A 40 -7.23 0.67 -0.33
CA ARG A 40 -7.46 -0.76 -0.61
C ARG A 40 -6.18 -1.57 -0.79
N LEU A 41 -5.06 -0.91 -1.10
CA LEU A 41 -3.74 -1.56 -1.20
C LEU A 41 -3.03 -1.67 0.17
N LEU A 42 -3.33 -0.79 1.13
CA LEU A 42 -2.71 -0.79 2.47
C LEU A 42 -2.71 -2.16 3.17
N PRO A 43 -3.77 -2.99 3.08
CA PRO A 43 -3.77 -4.33 3.66
C PRO A 43 -2.52 -5.15 3.34
N ALA A 44 -2.01 -5.07 2.11
CA ALA A 44 -0.85 -5.84 1.66
C ALA A 44 0.41 -5.57 2.49
N PHE A 45 0.55 -4.39 3.09
CA PHE A 45 1.74 -3.98 3.85
C PHE A 45 1.72 -4.45 5.31
N TYR A 46 0.62 -5.02 5.80
CA TYR A 46 0.53 -5.56 7.17
C TYR A 46 1.15 -6.95 7.26
N THR A 47 2.45 -7.01 7.03
CA THR A 47 3.28 -8.19 7.26
C THR A 47 4.21 -7.94 8.43
N LYS A 48 4.74 -9.03 9.02
CA LYS A 48 5.71 -8.95 10.11
C LYS A 48 6.97 -8.18 9.69
N THR A 49 7.43 -8.39 8.46
CA THR A 49 8.62 -7.72 7.92
C THR A 49 8.31 -6.28 7.52
N GLY A 50 7.13 -6.01 6.94
CA GLY A 50 6.80 -4.76 6.27
C GLY A 50 7.02 -4.80 4.76
N ILE A 51 7.50 -5.93 4.22
CA ILE A 51 7.48 -6.23 2.79
C ILE A 51 6.03 -6.57 2.42
N PRO A 52 5.44 -5.94 1.40
CA PRO A 52 4.05 -6.18 1.06
C PRO A 52 3.83 -7.58 0.50
N TYR A 53 2.67 -8.15 0.78
CA TYR A 53 2.18 -9.31 0.03
C TYR A 53 2.05 -8.99 -1.47
N PRO A 54 2.31 -9.97 -2.37
CA PRO A 54 2.29 -9.73 -3.80
C PRO A 54 0.88 -9.47 -4.37
N ARG A 55 -0.17 -9.81 -3.62
CA ARG A 55 -1.56 -9.72 -4.07
C ARG A 55 -2.47 -9.21 -2.96
N VAL A 56 -3.49 -8.45 -3.35
CA VAL A 56 -4.57 -7.98 -2.49
C VAL A 56 -5.88 -8.03 -3.27
N ASN A 57 -6.97 -8.39 -2.61
CA ASN A 57 -8.31 -8.25 -3.13
C ASN A 57 -8.83 -6.85 -2.81
N LEU A 58 -9.12 -6.03 -3.83
CA LEU A 58 -9.56 -4.64 -3.64
C LEU A 58 -10.92 -4.50 -2.93
N ARG A 59 -11.71 -5.58 -2.81
CA ARG A 59 -12.98 -5.60 -2.09
C ARG A 59 -12.82 -6.12 -0.66
N THR A 60 -12.05 -7.18 -0.47
CA THR A 60 -11.99 -7.94 0.80
C THR A 60 -10.62 -7.93 1.48
N GLY A 61 -9.63 -7.21 0.94
CA GLY A 61 -8.29 -7.13 1.49
C GLY A 61 -7.48 -8.41 1.25
N ILE A 62 -7.00 -9.05 2.31
CA ILE A 62 -6.09 -10.20 2.24
C ILE A 62 -6.61 -11.43 3.00
N PRO A 63 -7.78 -11.98 2.62
CA PRO A 63 -8.41 -13.11 3.34
C PRO A 63 -7.74 -14.47 3.09
N PHE A 64 -6.59 -14.49 2.42
CA PHE A 64 -5.96 -15.71 1.89
C PHE A 64 -4.51 -15.92 2.33
N TYR A 65 -3.91 -14.97 3.05
CA TYR A 65 -2.63 -15.20 3.73
C TYR A 65 -2.89 -15.59 5.18
N VAL A 66 -2.57 -16.85 5.50
CA VAL A 66 -2.86 -17.47 6.80
C VAL A 66 -2.28 -16.66 7.96
N HIS A 67 -1.08 -16.12 7.82
CA HIS A 67 -0.39 -15.38 8.88
C HIS A 67 -0.63 -13.87 8.87
N SER A 68 -1.52 -13.38 8.00
CA SER A 68 -1.91 -11.97 8.02
C SER A 68 -2.78 -11.65 9.23
N PRO A 69 -2.51 -10.56 9.98
CA PRO A 69 -3.40 -10.11 11.04
C PRO A 69 -4.78 -9.65 10.53
N LEU A 70 -4.92 -9.45 9.21
CA LEU A 70 -6.18 -9.06 8.56
C LEU A 70 -6.94 -10.25 7.94
N ASN A 71 -6.51 -11.48 8.23
CA ASN A 71 -7.24 -12.68 7.88
C ASN A 71 -8.32 -12.96 8.93
N GLY A 72 -9.39 -12.15 8.92
CA GLY A 72 -10.58 -12.33 9.77
C GLY A 72 -11.77 -12.78 8.92
N ASP A 73 -12.50 -13.80 9.39
CA ASP A 73 -13.78 -14.34 8.85
C ASP A 73 -13.72 -15.52 7.88
N ALA A 74 -12.60 -16.21 7.73
CA ALA A 74 -12.60 -17.56 7.19
C ALA A 74 -12.46 -18.57 8.32
N ASP A 75 -13.60 -18.93 8.94
CA ASP A 75 -13.86 -20.20 9.62
C ASP A 75 -12.58 -21.03 9.86
N SER A 76 -12.08 -21.02 11.09
CA SER A 76 -10.86 -21.69 11.56
C SER A 76 -10.87 -23.22 11.40
N SER A 77 -11.81 -23.74 10.62
CA SER A 77 -11.99 -25.11 10.18
C SER A 77 -11.57 -25.35 8.71
N LYS A 78 -11.09 -24.34 7.98
CA LYS A 78 -10.64 -24.54 6.59
C LYS A 78 -9.22 -25.09 6.55
N ASP A 79 -9.13 -26.41 6.46
CA ASP A 79 -8.00 -27.24 6.02
C ASP A 79 -6.71 -26.46 5.70
N GLU A 80 -5.76 -26.49 6.63
CA GLU A 80 -4.46 -25.81 6.57
C GLU A 80 -3.61 -26.19 5.34
N GLU A 81 -3.94 -27.30 4.67
CA GLU A 81 -3.11 -27.90 3.61
C GLU A 81 -3.48 -27.43 2.20
N GLY A 82 -4.60 -26.72 2.01
CA GLY A 82 -5.09 -26.34 0.68
C GLY A 82 -5.04 -24.85 0.30
N ARG A 83 -4.71 -23.95 1.24
CA ARG A 83 -4.89 -22.49 1.08
C ARG A 83 -3.66 -21.64 1.39
N VAL A 84 -2.47 -22.24 1.47
CA VAL A 84 -1.25 -21.46 1.66
C VAL A 84 -0.91 -20.74 0.35
N GLU A 85 -1.34 -19.48 0.26
CA GLU A 85 -0.99 -18.62 -0.86
C GLU A 85 0.49 -18.24 -0.83
N THR A 86 1.08 -18.10 -2.03
CA THR A 86 2.49 -17.78 -2.18
C THR A 86 2.79 -16.38 -1.66
N THR A 87 3.66 -16.28 -0.67
CA THR A 87 4.11 -15.02 -0.05
C THR A 87 5.33 -14.43 -0.74
N GLU A 88 5.87 -15.10 -1.76
CA GLU A 88 6.96 -14.58 -2.60
C GLU A 88 6.49 -13.36 -3.40
N THR A 89 7.15 -12.23 -3.15
CA THR A 89 7.02 -11.03 -3.98
C THR A 89 8.35 -10.74 -4.66
N CYS A 90 8.30 -10.17 -5.86
CA CYS A 90 9.53 -9.68 -6.49
C CYS A 90 10.01 -8.40 -5.79
N SER A 91 11.33 -8.20 -5.74
CA SER A 91 11.96 -7.04 -5.11
C SER A 91 11.54 -5.72 -5.76
N ALA A 92 11.36 -5.72 -7.09
CA ALA A 92 10.83 -4.58 -7.82
C ALA A 92 9.39 -4.24 -7.37
N GLY A 93 8.50 -5.23 -7.26
CA GLY A 93 7.13 -5.02 -6.82
C GLY A 93 7.05 -4.54 -5.36
N ALA A 94 7.90 -5.09 -4.50
CA ALA A 94 7.95 -4.72 -3.08
C ALA A 94 8.48 -3.30 -2.83
N GLY A 95 9.48 -2.85 -3.60
CA GLY A 95 10.20 -1.61 -3.34
C GLY A 95 9.74 -0.38 -4.15
N SER A 96 8.99 -0.56 -5.23
CA SER A 96 8.79 0.52 -6.23
C SER A 96 7.65 1.50 -5.92
N LEU A 97 6.82 1.26 -4.89
CA LEU A 97 5.70 2.14 -4.56
C LEU A 97 6.12 3.44 -3.85
N THR A 98 7.41 3.65 -3.61
CA THR A 98 7.92 4.78 -2.83
C THR A 98 7.52 6.13 -3.44
N LEU A 99 7.57 6.27 -4.76
CA LEU A 99 7.27 7.54 -5.42
C LEU A 99 5.78 7.88 -5.31
N GLU A 100 4.93 6.95 -5.72
CA GLU A 100 3.48 7.11 -5.80
C GLU A 100 2.88 7.36 -4.42
N PHE A 101 3.27 6.55 -3.43
CA PHE A 101 2.74 6.66 -2.07
C PHE A 101 3.27 7.90 -1.34
N THR A 102 4.50 8.33 -1.61
CA THR A 102 5.02 9.60 -1.09
C THR A 102 4.24 10.77 -1.68
N VAL A 103 4.05 10.81 -3.00
CA VAL A 103 3.28 11.87 -3.66
C VAL A 103 1.85 11.92 -3.13
N LEU A 104 1.18 10.75 -3.01
CA LEU A 104 -0.16 10.68 -2.45
C LEU A 104 -0.21 11.25 -1.03
N SER A 105 0.73 10.88 -0.16
CA SER A 105 0.79 11.41 1.21
C SER A 105 0.90 12.92 1.27
N ARG A 106 1.63 13.53 0.33
CA ARG A 106 1.75 14.99 0.23
C ARG A 106 0.47 15.65 -0.27
N LEU A 107 -0.25 15.00 -1.18
CA LEU A 107 -1.48 15.52 -1.76
C LEU A 107 -2.69 15.35 -0.85
N THR A 108 -2.73 14.31 -0.02
CA THR A 108 -3.87 14.01 0.88
C THR A 108 -3.62 14.42 2.33
N GLY A 109 -2.37 14.67 2.71
CA GLY A 109 -1.97 14.91 4.10
C GLY A 109 -1.89 13.65 4.96
N ASP A 110 -2.15 12.46 4.41
CA ASP A 110 -2.07 11.19 5.14
C ASP A 110 -0.67 10.55 5.01
N PRO A 111 0.14 10.52 6.09
CA PRO A 111 1.51 10.00 6.03
C PRO A 111 1.60 8.47 5.96
N ARG A 112 0.48 7.74 6.14
CA ARG A 112 0.50 6.26 6.18
C ARG A 112 1.09 5.67 4.91
N PHE A 113 0.77 6.23 3.74
CA PHE A 113 1.26 5.73 2.46
C PHE A 113 2.79 5.86 2.34
N GLU A 114 3.33 7.06 2.59
CA GLU A 114 4.79 7.30 2.57
C GLU A 114 5.52 6.37 3.54
N ASN A 115 4.97 6.20 4.75
CA ASN A 115 5.56 5.36 5.79
C ASN A 115 5.64 3.88 5.38
N VAL A 116 4.55 3.30 4.87
CA VAL A 116 4.55 1.87 4.50
C VAL A 116 5.43 1.61 3.28
N ALA A 117 5.43 2.51 2.28
CA ALA A 117 6.25 2.36 1.08
C ALA A 117 7.75 2.48 1.39
N LYS A 118 8.15 3.47 2.20
CA LYS A 118 9.54 3.62 2.65
C LYS A 118 9.98 2.44 3.51
N ARG A 119 9.12 1.95 4.41
CA ARG A 119 9.40 0.75 5.20
C ARG A 119 9.69 -0.43 4.28
N ALA A 120 8.82 -0.73 3.32
CA ALA A 120 9.00 -1.82 2.36
C ALA A 120 10.32 -1.69 1.58
N PHE A 121 10.61 -0.50 1.04
CA PHE A 121 11.86 -0.21 0.35
C PHE A 121 13.09 -0.51 1.23
N TRP A 122 13.10 -0.03 2.48
CA TRP A 122 14.22 -0.25 3.39
C TRP A 122 14.33 -1.71 3.84
N GLU A 123 13.24 -2.45 3.96
CA GLU A 123 13.29 -3.90 4.24
C GLU A 123 13.97 -4.66 3.09
N VAL A 124 13.63 -4.34 1.84
CA VAL A 124 14.28 -4.93 0.66
C VAL A 124 15.76 -4.53 0.63
N TRP A 125 16.06 -3.23 0.75
CA TRP A 125 17.42 -2.71 0.67
C TRP A 125 18.35 -3.28 1.76
N ARG A 126 17.87 -3.42 3.00
CA ARG A 126 18.66 -3.93 4.12
C ARG A 126 19.04 -5.40 3.98
N ARG A 127 18.36 -6.15 3.11
CA ARG A 127 18.62 -7.58 2.87
C ARG A 127 19.56 -7.86 1.71
N ARG A 128 20.11 -6.83 1.06
CA ARG A 128 21.13 -7.00 0.01
C ARG A 128 22.30 -7.84 0.52
N SER A 129 22.94 -8.57 -0.39
CA SER A 129 24.15 -9.34 -0.07
C SER A 129 25.33 -8.42 0.30
N GLU A 130 26.41 -8.99 0.81
CA GLU A 130 27.64 -8.26 1.13
C GLU A 130 28.22 -7.51 -0.08
N ILE A 131 28.02 -8.07 -1.28
CA ILE A 131 28.42 -7.47 -2.56
C ILE A 131 27.42 -6.44 -3.10
N GLY A 132 26.37 -6.11 -2.33
CA GLY A 132 25.38 -5.09 -2.67
C GLY A 132 24.30 -5.52 -3.67
N LEU A 133 24.17 -6.82 -3.95
CA LEU A 133 23.15 -7.33 -4.87
C LEU A 133 21.83 -7.64 -4.15
N ILE A 134 20.72 -7.42 -4.87
CA ILE A 134 19.36 -7.67 -4.42
C ILE A 134 18.82 -8.91 -5.14
N GLY A 135 18.19 -9.82 -4.41
CA GLY A 135 17.55 -11.01 -4.99
C GLY A 135 16.29 -10.65 -5.79
N ASN A 136 15.87 -11.57 -6.66
CA ASN A 136 14.66 -11.37 -7.46
C ASN A 136 13.39 -11.54 -6.61
N GLY A 137 13.23 -12.70 -5.95
CA GLY A 137 12.07 -13.01 -5.10
C GLY A 137 12.41 -12.95 -3.62
N ILE A 138 11.48 -12.45 -2.80
CA ILE A 138 11.60 -12.40 -1.34
C ILE A 138 10.28 -12.82 -0.69
N ASP A 139 10.36 -13.64 0.36
CA ASP A 139 9.22 -14.03 1.19
C ASP A 139 8.75 -12.83 2.02
N ALA A 140 7.51 -12.39 1.82
CA ALA A 140 6.96 -11.21 2.52
C ALA A 140 6.81 -11.42 4.04
N GLU A 141 6.64 -12.66 4.51
CA GLU A 141 6.41 -12.96 5.93
C GLU A 141 7.70 -13.23 6.69
N ARG A 142 8.66 -13.91 6.04
CA ARG A 142 9.95 -14.30 6.64
C ARG A 142 11.06 -13.33 6.30
N GLY A 143 11.00 -12.70 5.13
CA GLY A 143 12.03 -11.78 4.64
C GLY A 143 13.29 -12.50 4.15
N PHE A 144 13.18 -13.76 3.71
CA PHE A 144 14.27 -14.49 3.09
C PHE A 144 14.17 -14.40 1.57
N TRP A 145 15.31 -14.30 0.89
CA TRP A 145 15.35 -14.38 -0.57
C TRP A 145 14.92 -15.77 -1.04
N ILE A 146 14.15 -15.83 -2.13
CA ILE A 146 13.70 -17.06 -2.79
C ILE A 146 14.57 -17.31 -4.02
N GLY A 147 15.14 -18.51 -4.13
CA GLY A 147 16.01 -18.94 -5.22
C GLY A 147 17.42 -19.34 -4.76
N PRO A 148 18.13 -20.21 -5.51
CA PRO A 148 19.44 -20.70 -5.11
C PRO A 148 20.52 -19.61 -5.23
N HIS A 149 21.39 -19.59 -4.21
CA HIS A 149 22.62 -18.83 -4.12
C HIS A 149 23.64 -19.23 -5.20
#